data_AF-A0A9P7DPV9-F1
#
_entry.id   AF-A0A9P7DPV9-F1
#
_cell.length_a   1.000
_cell.length_b   1.000
_cell.length_c   1.000
_cell.angle_alpha   90.00
_cell.angle_beta   90.00
_cell.angle_gamma   90.00
#
_symmetry.space_group_name_H-M   'P 1'
#
loop_
_entity.id
_entity.type
_entity.pdbx_description
1 polymer ?
#
loop_
_entity_poly.entity_id
_entity_poly.type
_entity_poly.pdbx_seq_one_letter_code
_entity_poly.pdbx_strand_id
1 'polypeptide(L)'
;MGDPLAERTRMLLSGIQYPGDKTDCPDSLAVDRFHLYRVSATEYVMMDSCCRLDPELTVPIALLTNPCFEVDHWYWHHIRLCRGLDKKALRETE
;
A
#
# COMPACT_ATOMS: atom_id res chain seq x y z
N MET A 1 -3.52 -8.66 21.72
CA MET A 1 -3.93 -9.72 20.77
C MET A 1 -3.88 -9.11 19.39
N GLY A 2 -3.13 -9.71 18.46
CA GLY A 2 -2.91 -9.14 17.12
C GLY A 2 -4.15 -9.20 16.24
N ASP A 3 -4.26 -8.27 15.32
CA ASP A 3 -5.32 -8.24 14.31
C ASP A 3 -4.90 -9.12 13.11
N PRO A 4 -5.52 -10.30 12.93
CA PRO A 4 -5.06 -11.27 11.94
C PRO A 4 -5.22 -10.78 10.51
N LEU A 5 -6.19 -9.89 10.26
CA LEU A 5 -6.44 -9.37 8.92
C LEU A 5 -5.42 -8.30 8.55
N ALA A 6 -5.11 -7.41 9.51
CA ALA A 6 -4.04 -6.44 9.37
C ALA A 6 -2.68 -7.13 9.15
N GLU A 7 -2.40 -8.16 9.94
CA GLU A 7 -1.13 -8.90 9.87
C GLU A 7 -0.97 -9.65 8.55
N ARG A 8 -2.02 -10.35 8.10
CA ARG A 8 -2.02 -11.00 6.77
C ARG A 8 -1.78 -9.98 5.66
N THR A 9 -2.47 -8.84 5.72
CA THR A 9 -2.33 -7.79 4.71
C THR A 9 -0.90 -7.23 4.68
N ARG A 10 -0.30 -6.99 5.85
CA ARG A 10 1.10 -6.57 5.98
C ARG A 10 2.06 -7.56 5.32
N MET A 11 1.88 -8.86 5.56
CA MET A 11 2.71 -9.89 4.91
C MET A 11 2.58 -9.88 3.39
N LEU A 12 1.37 -9.71 2.86
CA LEU A 12 1.12 -9.67 1.41
C LEU A 12 1.77 -8.45 0.74
N LEU A 13 1.93 -7.34 1.45
CA LEU A 13 2.58 -6.12 0.94
C LEU A 13 4.10 -6.11 1.13
N SER A 14 4.62 -6.94 2.04
CA SER A 14 6.05 -6.98 2.35
C SER A 14 6.91 -7.57 1.23
N GLY A 15 8.15 -7.13 1.12
CA GLY A 15 9.10 -7.64 0.12
C GLY A 15 8.80 -7.23 -1.33
N ILE A 16 7.86 -6.31 -1.55
CA ILE A 16 7.51 -5.77 -2.87
C ILE A 16 8.04 -4.33 -2.98
N GLN A 17 8.64 -3.99 -4.12
CA GLN A 17 8.97 -2.61 -4.46
C GLN A 17 7.78 -1.93 -5.16
N TYR A 18 7.40 -0.77 -4.65
CA TYR A 18 6.30 0.06 -5.15
C TYR A 18 6.83 1.31 -5.91
N PRO A 19 6.00 1.94 -6.77
CA PRO A 19 6.45 3.02 -7.64
C PRO A 19 6.89 4.25 -6.86
N GLY A 20 8.15 4.64 -6.99
CA GLY A 20 8.73 5.77 -6.25
C GLY A 20 9.51 5.35 -5.00
N ASP A 21 9.58 4.05 -4.72
CA ASP A 21 10.53 3.53 -3.75
C ASP A 21 11.97 3.75 -4.23
N LYS A 22 12.86 4.04 -3.29
CA LYS A 22 14.29 4.15 -3.56
C LYS A 22 14.88 2.74 -3.61
N THR A 23 15.51 2.39 -4.73
CA THR A 23 16.13 1.08 -4.97
C THR A 23 17.21 0.72 -3.95
N ASP A 24 17.84 1.73 -3.32
CA ASP A 24 18.92 1.56 -2.34
C ASP A 24 18.44 1.62 -0.88
N CYS A 25 17.12 1.73 -0.62
CA CYS A 25 16.58 1.78 0.73
C CYS A 25 16.07 0.39 1.16
N PRO A 26 16.79 -0.33 2.05
CA PRO A 26 16.38 -1.65 2.51
C PRO A 26 15.03 -1.63 3.25
N ASP A 27 14.68 -0.48 3.86
CA ASP A 27 13.40 -0.25 4.53
C ASP A 27 12.20 -0.44 3.58
N SER A 28 12.38 -0.18 2.27
CA SER A 28 11.30 -0.36 1.28
C SER A 28 10.80 -1.81 1.19
N LEU A 29 11.65 -2.78 1.53
CA LEU A 29 11.32 -4.20 1.53
C LEU A 29 10.96 -4.74 2.92
N ALA A 30 11.01 -3.88 3.95
CA ALA A 30 10.85 -4.29 5.33
C ALA A 30 9.43 -4.80 5.61
N VAL A 31 9.34 -5.85 6.42
CA VAL A 31 8.06 -6.50 6.76
C VAL A 31 7.19 -5.60 7.63
N ASP A 32 7.79 -4.66 8.36
CA ASP A 32 7.12 -3.67 9.20
C ASP A 32 6.86 -2.33 8.52
N ARG A 33 7.11 -2.22 7.19
CA ARG A 33 6.83 -1.01 6.42
C ARG A 33 5.36 -0.58 6.48
N PHE A 34 4.46 -1.55 6.38
CA PHE A 34 3.03 -1.29 6.32
C PHE A 34 2.38 -1.46 7.68
N HIS A 35 1.66 -0.43 8.10
CA HIS A 35 0.84 -0.46 9.29
C HIS A 35 -0.62 -0.38 8.90
N LEU A 36 -1.42 -1.32 9.42
CA LEU A 36 -2.87 -1.31 9.26
C LEU A 36 -3.52 -1.24 10.64
N TYR A 37 -4.48 -0.33 10.78
CA TYR A 37 -5.31 -0.23 11.97
C TYR A 37 -6.77 -0.01 11.60
N ARG A 38 -7.64 -0.64 12.37
CA ARG A 38 -9.08 -0.56 12.15
C ARG A 38 -9.60 0.78 12.66
N VAL A 39 -10.28 1.53 11.79
CA VAL A 39 -10.87 2.84 12.15
C VAL A 39 -12.38 2.77 12.35
N SER A 40 -13.03 1.76 11.77
CA SER A 40 -14.48 1.59 11.87
C SER A 40 -14.87 0.11 11.84
N ALA A 41 -16.17 -0.16 11.99
CA ALA A 41 -16.68 -1.51 11.85
C ALA A 41 -16.45 -2.10 10.44
N THR A 42 -16.18 -1.26 9.44
CA THR A 42 -16.15 -1.63 8.02
C THR A 42 -14.83 -1.31 7.33
N GLU A 43 -13.90 -0.62 7.97
CA GLU A 43 -12.70 -0.08 7.30
C GLU A 43 -11.43 -0.21 8.14
N TYR A 44 -10.32 -0.43 7.43
CA TYR A 44 -8.96 -0.22 7.90
C TYR A 44 -8.35 1.00 7.24
N VAL A 45 -7.43 1.63 7.95
CA VAL A 45 -6.49 2.59 7.37
C VAL A 45 -5.13 1.92 7.27
N MET A 46 -4.48 2.12 6.12
CA MET A 46 -3.15 1.66 5.78
C MET A 46 -2.19 2.84 5.69
N MET A 47 -1.05 2.71 6.36
CA MET A 47 0.04 3.68 6.37
C MET A 47 1.34 3.01 5.90
N ASP A 48 2.09 3.72 5.06
CA ASP A 48 3.40 3.32 4.57
C ASP A 48 4.50 4.13 5.28
N SER A 49 5.26 3.48 6.16
CA SER A 49 6.28 4.14 6.97
C SER A 49 7.47 4.64 6.15
N CYS A 50 7.72 4.07 4.96
CA CYS A 50 8.78 4.49 4.06
C CYS A 50 8.43 5.77 3.31
N CYS A 51 7.14 6.08 3.19
CA CYS A 51 6.66 7.22 2.40
C CYS A 51 5.66 8.05 3.20
N ARG A 52 6.14 8.60 4.34
CA ARG A 52 5.33 9.41 5.28
C ARG A 52 4.67 10.66 4.71
N LEU A 53 5.03 11.07 3.50
CA LEU A 53 4.40 12.19 2.79
C LEU A 53 3.17 11.75 2.00
N ASP A 54 3.00 10.46 1.76
CA ASP A 54 1.82 9.93 1.10
C ASP A 54 0.62 9.93 2.05
N PRO A 55 -0.59 10.13 1.51
CA PRO A 55 -1.80 10.04 2.32
C PRO A 55 -2.01 8.61 2.82
N GLU A 56 -2.62 8.51 4.00
CA GLU A 56 -3.16 7.26 4.50
C GLU A 56 -4.25 6.74 3.55
N LEU A 57 -4.25 5.43 3.28
CA LEU A 57 -5.21 4.80 2.39
C LEU A 57 -6.25 4.01 3.18
N THR A 58 -7.53 4.32 2.97
CA THR A 58 -8.63 3.58 3.57
C THR A 58 -9.02 2.38 2.71
N VAL A 59 -9.08 1.20 3.31
CA VAL A 59 -9.48 -0.04 2.65
C VAL A 59 -10.68 -0.69 3.37
N PRO A 60 -11.76 -1.01 2.65
CA PRO A 60 -12.88 -1.75 3.21
C PRO A 60 -12.48 -3.14 3.68
N ILE A 61 -12.99 -3.55 4.84
CA ILE A 61 -12.79 -4.89 5.42
C ILE A 61 -13.24 -5.98 4.46
N ALA A 62 -14.36 -5.76 3.76
CA ALA A 62 -14.91 -6.71 2.80
C ALA A 62 -13.93 -7.04 1.65
N LEU A 63 -13.02 -6.13 1.30
CA LEU A 63 -11.97 -6.41 0.32
C LEU A 63 -10.85 -7.23 0.94
N LEU A 64 -10.37 -6.87 2.14
CA LEU A 64 -9.31 -7.61 2.82
C LEU A 64 -9.72 -9.06 3.17
N THR A 65 -11.01 -9.31 3.42
CA THR A 65 -11.53 -10.65 3.67
C THR A 65 -11.73 -11.47 2.40
N ASN A 66 -11.74 -10.84 1.22
CA ASN A 66 -11.85 -11.54 -0.05
C ASN A 66 -10.51 -12.19 -0.42
N PRO A 67 -10.43 -13.53 -0.57
CA PRO A 67 -9.18 -14.20 -0.90
C PRO A 67 -8.65 -13.87 -2.30
N CYS A 68 -9.50 -13.40 -3.21
CA CYS A 68 -9.12 -13.01 -4.57
C CYS A 68 -8.71 -11.53 -4.67
N PHE A 69 -8.67 -10.80 -3.54
CA PHE A 69 -8.27 -9.41 -3.54
C PHE A 69 -6.74 -9.28 -3.50
N GLU A 70 -6.18 -8.79 -4.60
CA GLU A 70 -4.75 -8.48 -4.76
C GLU A 70 -4.44 -7.12 -4.12
N VAL A 71 -4.20 -7.13 -2.81
CA VAL A 71 -4.01 -5.90 -2.02
C VAL A 71 -2.75 -5.11 -2.42
N ASP A 72 -1.73 -5.81 -2.90
CA ASP A 72 -0.50 -5.24 -3.45
C ASP A 72 -0.76 -4.47 -4.75
N HIS A 73 -1.50 -5.05 -5.69
CA HIS A 73 -1.91 -4.35 -6.91
C HIS A 73 -2.83 -3.17 -6.60
N TRP A 74 -3.76 -3.33 -5.65
CA TRP A 74 -4.62 -2.24 -5.20
C TRP A 74 -3.80 -1.08 -4.61
N TYR A 75 -2.85 -1.38 -3.71
CA TYR A 75 -1.98 -0.37 -3.11
C TYR A 75 -1.14 0.35 -4.18
N TRP A 76 -0.52 -0.42 -5.06
CA TRP A 76 0.27 0.09 -6.19
C TRP A 76 -0.51 1.09 -7.03
N HIS A 77 -1.77 0.77 -7.35
CA HIS A 77 -2.63 1.64 -8.15
C HIS A 77 -2.95 2.94 -7.42
N HIS A 78 -3.31 2.86 -6.14
CA HIS A 78 -3.70 4.03 -5.35
C HIS A 78 -2.50 4.94 -5.08
N ILE A 79 -1.36 4.38 -4.69
CA ILE A 79 -0.16 5.17 -4.39
C ILE A 79 0.38 5.88 -5.63
N ARG A 80 0.28 5.23 -6.80
CA ARG A 80 0.63 5.85 -8.08
C ARG A 80 -0.21 7.09 -8.36
N LEU A 81 -1.52 7.02 -8.12
CA LEU A 81 -2.43 8.15 -8.30
C LEU A 81 -2.12 9.28 -7.31
N CYS A 82 -1.89 8.94 -6.04
CA CYS A 82 -1.52 9.91 -5.00
C CYS A 82 -0.22 10.66 -5.33
N ARG A 83 0.77 9.96 -5.89
CA ARG A 83 2.06 10.54 -6.31
C ARG A 83 2.00 11.26 -7.66
N GLY A 84 0.84 11.30 -8.32
CA GLY A 84 0.68 11.95 -9.63
C GLY A 84 1.44 11.24 -10.76
N LEU A 85 1.76 9.95 -10.61
CA LEU A 85 2.54 9.17 -11.58
C LEU A 85 1.69 8.67 -12.77
N ASP A 86 0.56 9.31 -13.07
CA ASP A 86 -0.36 8.90 -14.14
C ASP A 86 -0.07 9.55 -15.50
N LYS A 87 0.21 8.67 -16.47
CA LYS A 87 0.23 8.69 -17.96
C LYS A 87 0.46 9.96 -18.81
N LYS A 88 0.60 11.19 -18.30
CA LYS A 88 0.88 12.37 -19.14
C LYS A 88 2.36 12.77 -19.24
N ALA A 89 3.25 12.20 -18.44
CA ALA A 89 4.70 12.50 -18.52
C ALA A 89 5.47 11.71 -19.60
N LEU A 90 4.79 10.94 -20.45
CA LEU A 90 5.41 10.12 -21.52
C LEU A 90 4.88 10.47 -22.94
N ARG A 91 4.22 11.62 -23.12
CA ARG A 91 3.83 12.11 -24.45
C ARG A 91 4.58 13.39 -24.87
N GLU A 92 5.83 13.51 -24.46
CA GLU A 92 6.76 14.55 -24.95
C GLU A 92 8.13 13.93 -25.22
N THR A 93 8.19 12.94 -26.11
CA THR A 93 9.38 12.55 -26.88
C THR A 93 8.98 11.45 -27.87
N GLU A 94 8.21 11.81 -28.89
CA GLU A 94 8.28 11.19 -30.22
C GLU A 94 8.07 12.28 -31.27
#